data_AF-A0A2A2E7Q4-F1
#
_entry.id   AF-A0A2A2E7Q4-F1
#
_cell.length_a   1.000
_cell.length_b   1.000
_cell.length_c   1.000
_cell.angle_alpha   90.00
_cell.angle_beta   90.00
_cell.angle_gamma   90.00
#
_symmetry.space_group_name_H-M   'P 1'
#
loop_
_entity.id
_entity.type
_entity.pdbx_description
1 polymer ?
#
loop_
_entity_poly.entity_id
_entity_poly.type
_entity_poly.pdbx_seq_one_letter_code
_entity_poly.pdbx_strand_id
1 'polypeptide(L)'
;EHRITHLDRKTELKANDHLTVGQNQHIKIGQGQFLKAGQEIHLSSGVKVVLEAGSELTLKGGGSWLKLDGSGVTLTGPTIKMNSGGSPGKGSGASPALPGQSKAADNDKAGYVLTLPQIQTLKRNAPFCEECVKCKDGACVYTF
;
A
#
# COMPACT_ATOMS: atom_id res chain seq x y z
N GLU A 1 -3.52 -7.46 11.68
CA GLU A 1 -2.21 -6.84 12.01
C GLU A 1 -2.46 -5.43 12.50
N HIS A 2 -1.66 -4.94 13.44
CA HIS A 2 -1.65 -3.53 13.83
C HIS A 2 -0.26 -2.96 13.55
N ARG A 3 -0.20 -1.85 12.80
CA ARG A 3 1.04 -1.19 12.44
C ARG A 3 0.89 0.32 12.60
N ILE A 4 1.81 0.91 13.35
CA ILE A 4 1.94 2.36 13.53
C ILE A 4 3.28 2.79 12.92
N THR A 5 3.25 3.84 12.11
CA THR A 5 4.45 4.52 11.60
C THR A 5 4.37 5.96 12.07
N HIS A 6 5.42 6.46 12.73
CA HIS A 6 5.42 7.82 13.28
C HIS A 6 5.77 8.90 12.25
N LEU A 7 6.69 8.58 11.34
CA LEU A 7 7.17 9.48 10.30
C LEU A 7 6.62 9.05 8.93
N ASP A 8 7.27 9.52 7.86
CA ASP A 8 6.89 9.20 6.50
C ASP A 8 6.90 7.69 6.21
N ARG A 9 5.80 7.21 5.62
CA ARG A 9 5.79 5.95 4.86
C ARG A 9 5.89 6.30 3.38
N LYS A 10 7.05 6.05 2.77
CA LYS A 10 7.28 6.22 1.32
C LYS A 10 7.20 4.85 0.63
N THR A 11 6.55 4.77 -0.51
CA THR A 11 6.42 3.52 -1.28
C THR A 11 6.51 3.85 -2.77
N GLU A 12 7.39 3.16 -3.47
CA GLU A 12 7.53 3.20 -4.92
C GLU A 12 7.27 1.79 -5.45
N LEU A 13 6.29 1.66 -6.35
CA LEU A 13 6.04 0.41 -7.07
C LEU A 13 6.33 0.66 -8.54
N LYS A 14 7.19 -0.18 -9.13
CA LYS A 14 7.53 -0.12 -10.57
C LYS A 14 6.63 -1.02 -11.42
N ALA A 15 5.52 -1.47 -10.84
CA ALA A 15 4.55 -2.39 -11.41
C ALA A 15 3.14 -2.02 -10.90
N ASN A 16 2.19 -2.95 -10.99
CA ASN A 16 0.82 -2.74 -10.56
C ASN A 16 0.67 -2.83 -9.04
N ASP A 17 -0.13 -1.92 -8.46
CA ASP A 17 -0.60 -1.99 -7.08
C ASP A 17 -2.09 -2.41 -7.09
N HIS A 18 -2.43 -3.45 -6.34
CA HIS A 18 -3.79 -3.98 -6.25
C HIS A 18 -4.22 -4.02 -4.78
N LEU A 19 -5.36 -3.38 -4.50
CA LEU A 19 -5.96 -3.38 -3.17
C LEU A 19 -7.39 -3.91 -3.25
N THR A 20 -7.66 -4.99 -2.51
CA THR A 20 -9.02 -5.50 -2.27
C THR A 20 -9.30 -5.43 -0.78
N VAL A 21 -10.36 -4.72 -0.41
CA VAL A 21 -10.83 -4.62 0.98
C VAL A 21 -12.18 -5.33 1.07
N GLY A 22 -12.26 -6.40 1.86
CA GLY A 22 -13.46 -7.24 1.93
C GLY A 22 -14.65 -6.61 2.68
N GLN A 23 -14.43 -5.51 3.40
CA GLN A 23 -15.43 -4.80 4.19
C GLN A 23 -15.25 -3.29 3.98
N ASN A 24 -14.82 -2.54 5.00
CA ASN A 24 -14.72 -1.08 4.97
C ASN A 24 -13.27 -0.61 4.85
N GLN A 25 -13.04 0.42 4.03
CA GLN A 25 -11.80 1.18 4.01
C GLN A 25 -12.04 2.57 4.61
N HIS A 26 -11.34 2.90 5.69
CA HIS A 26 -11.35 4.24 6.27
C HIS A 26 -10.03 4.94 5.95
N ILE A 27 -10.10 6.13 5.36
CA ILE A 27 -8.95 6.97 5.05
C ILE A 27 -9.18 8.33 5.69
N LYS A 28 -8.31 8.73 6.62
CA LYS A 28 -8.29 10.06 7.22
C LYS A 28 -6.92 10.68 6.98
N ILE A 29 -6.90 11.85 6.35
CA ILE A 29 -5.68 12.57 5.99
C ILE A 29 -5.74 13.96 6.62
N GLY A 30 -4.63 14.41 7.23
CA GLY A 30 -4.61 15.66 7.97
C GLY A 30 -4.46 16.92 7.13
N GLN A 31 -3.86 16.83 5.93
CA GLN A 31 -3.55 18.01 5.11
C GLN A 31 -4.13 17.93 3.70
N GLY A 32 -3.80 16.90 2.90
CA GLY A 32 -4.30 16.81 1.53
C GLY A 32 -4.09 15.44 0.90
N GLN A 33 -5.01 15.06 0.01
CA GLN A 33 -4.92 13.88 -0.83
C GLN A 33 -4.69 14.32 -2.27
N PHE A 34 -3.58 13.86 -2.87
CA PHE A 34 -3.20 14.22 -4.23
C PHE A 34 -3.16 12.96 -5.09
N LEU A 35 -3.98 12.91 -6.13
CA LEU A 35 -4.09 11.78 -7.04
C LEU A 35 -3.79 12.23 -8.47
N LYS A 36 -2.88 11.53 -9.13
CA LYS A 36 -2.60 11.70 -10.56
C LYS A 36 -2.53 10.34 -11.21
N ALA A 37 -3.36 10.13 -12.23
CA ALA A 37 -3.30 8.95 -13.09
C ALA A 37 -2.95 9.38 -14.51
N GLY A 38 -2.22 8.55 -15.25
CA GLY A 38 -1.85 8.83 -16.64
C GLY A 38 -3.01 8.69 -17.62
N GLN A 39 -4.01 7.87 -17.30
CA GLN A 39 -5.13 7.56 -18.20
C GLN A 39 -6.49 7.83 -17.56
N GLU A 40 -6.80 7.22 -16.41
CA GLU A 40 -8.13 7.28 -15.82
C GLU A 40 -8.08 7.27 -14.28
N ILE A 41 -8.96 8.04 -13.65
CA ILE A 41 -9.39 7.84 -12.26
C ILE A 41 -10.87 7.46 -12.32
N HIS A 42 -11.20 6.24 -11.92
CA HIS A 42 -12.57 5.74 -11.92
C HIS A 42 -13.11 5.61 -10.49
N LEU A 43 -14.13 6.40 -10.16
CA LEU A 43 -14.87 6.28 -8.91
C LEU A 43 -16.28 5.75 -9.21
N SER A 44 -16.57 4.53 -8.78
CA SER A 44 -17.86 3.87 -9.00
C SER A 44 -18.41 3.32 -7.68
N SER A 45 -19.72 3.45 -7.50
CA SER A 45 -20.46 2.93 -6.35
C SER A 45 -21.80 2.41 -6.83
N GLY A 46 -22.22 1.25 -6.30
CA GLY A 46 -23.52 0.67 -6.65
C GLY A 46 -24.72 1.44 -6.09
N VAL A 47 -24.52 2.33 -5.11
CA VAL A 47 -25.62 3.03 -4.42
C VAL A 47 -25.39 4.53 -4.36
N LYS A 48 -24.23 4.99 -3.86
CA LYS A 48 -24.02 6.41 -3.57
C LYS A 48 -22.53 6.79 -3.62
N VAL A 49 -22.27 7.96 -4.21
CA VAL A 49 -21.02 8.71 -4.06
C VAL A 49 -21.39 10.08 -3.49
N VAL A 50 -20.68 10.52 -2.45
CA VAL A 50 -20.82 11.86 -1.86
C VAL A 50 -19.45 12.52 -1.90
N LEU A 51 -19.37 13.70 -2.51
CA LEU A 51 -18.19 14.55 -2.54
C LEU A 51 -18.53 15.86 -1.84
N GLU A 52 -17.95 16.07 -0.67
CA GLU A 52 -18.17 17.26 0.15
C GLU A 52 -16.89 18.08 0.23
N ALA A 53 -17.04 19.39 0.07
CA ALA A 53 -15.98 20.35 0.27
C ALA A 53 -16.52 21.52 1.09
N GLY A 54 -15.71 22.03 2.02
CA GLY A 54 -16.12 23.11 2.90
C GLY A 54 -16.16 24.48 2.20
N SER A 55 -15.10 24.81 1.46
CA SER A 55 -14.97 26.12 0.79
C SER A 55 -15.30 26.08 -0.69
N GLU A 56 -14.79 25.07 -1.41
CA GLU A 56 -14.93 24.98 -2.86
C GLU A 56 -14.87 23.53 -3.36
N LEU A 57 -15.76 23.17 -4.28
CA LEU A 57 -15.65 21.99 -5.12
C LEU A 57 -15.61 22.41 -6.59
N THR A 58 -14.56 22.02 -7.31
CA THR A 58 -14.38 22.35 -8.73
C THR A 58 -14.17 21.09 -9.57
N LEU A 59 -14.93 20.96 -10.67
CA LEU A 59 -14.79 19.92 -11.70
C LEU A 59 -14.46 20.58 -13.03
N LYS A 60 -13.41 20.14 -13.74
CA LYS A 60 -12.95 20.79 -14.99
C LYS A 60 -12.54 19.76 -16.04
N GLY A 61 -12.89 20.01 -17.30
CA GLY A 61 -12.51 19.17 -18.43
C GLY A 61 -13.04 19.71 -19.77
N GLY A 62 -12.34 19.46 -20.87
CA GLY A 62 -12.81 19.84 -22.22
C GLY A 62 -13.11 21.34 -22.39
N GLY A 63 -12.36 22.22 -21.72
CA GLY A 63 -12.61 23.68 -21.72
C GLY A 63 -13.83 24.12 -20.90
N SER A 64 -14.53 23.20 -20.24
CA SER A 64 -15.68 23.46 -19.39
C SER A 64 -15.33 23.24 -17.92
N TRP A 65 -16.06 23.88 -17.01
CA TRP A 65 -15.96 23.61 -15.58
C TRP A 65 -17.24 23.92 -14.82
N LEU A 66 -17.36 23.28 -13.66
CA LEU A 66 -18.40 23.46 -12.65
C LEU A 66 -17.72 23.77 -11.33
N LYS A 67 -18.23 24.76 -10.60
CA LYS A 67 -17.73 25.17 -9.28
C LYS A 67 -18.89 25.34 -8.31
N LEU A 68 -18.72 24.83 -7.10
CA LEU A 68 -19.56 25.13 -5.95
C LEU A 68 -18.69 25.87 -4.93
N ASP A 69 -19.11 27.05 -4.50
CA ASP A 69 -18.45 27.82 -3.46
C ASP A 69 -19.47 28.69 -2.70
N GLY A 70 -18.99 29.60 -1.85
CA GLY A 70 -19.86 30.51 -1.08
C GLY A 70 -20.73 31.45 -1.92
N SER A 71 -20.46 31.59 -3.22
CA SER A 71 -21.30 32.37 -4.16
C SER A 71 -22.42 31.53 -4.81
N GLY A 72 -22.40 30.21 -4.63
CA GLY A 72 -23.38 29.28 -5.17
C GLY A 72 -22.78 28.32 -6.19
N VAL A 73 -23.57 27.98 -7.23
CA VAL A 73 -23.17 27.04 -8.29
C VAL A 73 -22.87 27.83 -9.56
N THR A 74 -21.67 27.68 -10.09
CA THR A 74 -21.26 28.25 -11.39
C THR A 74 -20.98 27.13 -12.38
N LEU A 75 -21.51 27.25 -13.60
CA LEU A 75 -21.30 26.32 -14.70
C LEU A 75 -20.92 27.09 -15.96
N THR A 76 -19.81 26.73 -16.60
CA THR A 76 -19.35 27.39 -17.83
C THR A 76 -18.67 26.43 -18.80
N GLY A 77 -18.77 26.73 -20.09
CA GLY A 77 -18.19 25.97 -21.18
C GLY A 77 -18.74 26.44 -22.54
N PRO A 78 -18.17 25.98 -23.67
CA PRO A 78 -18.63 26.36 -25.01
C PRO A 78 -20.09 26.01 -25.30
N THR A 79 -20.60 24.93 -24.69
CA THR A 79 -22.00 24.52 -24.78
C THR A 79 -22.40 23.80 -23.51
N ILE A 80 -23.51 24.21 -22.90
CA ILE A 80 -24.11 23.55 -21.73
C ILE A 80 -25.42 22.90 -22.18
N LYS A 81 -25.51 21.56 -22.06
CA LYS A 81 -26.71 20.79 -22.39
C LYS A 81 -27.47 20.45 -21.11
N MET A 82 -28.72 20.89 -21.00
CA MET A 82 -29.61 20.57 -19.88
C MET A 82 -30.80 19.77 -20.41
N ASN A 83 -30.95 18.53 -19.95
CA ASN A 83 -32.00 17.60 -20.41
C ASN A 83 -32.05 17.41 -21.94
N SER A 84 -30.92 17.56 -22.64
CA SER A 84 -30.84 17.56 -24.12
C SER A 84 -30.34 16.24 -24.72
N GLY A 85 -30.52 15.10 -24.02
CA GLY A 85 -30.03 13.78 -24.42
C GLY A 85 -28.49 13.61 -24.30
N GLY A 86 -27.98 12.50 -24.86
CA GLY A 86 -26.56 12.13 -24.83
C GLY A 86 -26.29 10.75 -24.23
N SER A 87 -25.01 10.38 -24.13
CA SER A 87 -24.56 9.14 -23.48
C SER A 87 -23.46 9.48 -22.46
N PRO A 88 -23.50 8.91 -21.23
CA PRO A 88 -22.45 9.11 -20.26
C PRO A 88 -21.12 8.52 -20.76
N GLY A 89 -20.01 9.03 -20.23
CA GLY A 89 -18.72 8.36 -20.37
C GLY A 89 -18.75 6.96 -19.77
N LYS A 90 -17.99 6.04 -20.35
CA LYS A 90 -17.74 4.71 -19.78
C LYS A 90 -16.33 4.69 -19.23
N GLY A 91 -16.17 4.25 -17.99
CA GLY A 91 -14.86 3.98 -17.43
C GLY A 91 -14.54 2.49 -17.39
N SER A 92 -13.28 2.16 -17.17
CA SER A 92 -12.77 0.77 -17.18
C SER A 92 -13.24 -0.10 -16.01
N GLY A 93 -13.59 0.51 -14.88
CA GLY A 93 -14.03 -0.16 -13.65
C GLY A 93 -12.86 -0.64 -12.79
N ALA A 94 -13.12 -0.95 -11.53
CA ALA A 94 -12.12 -1.50 -10.62
C ALA A 94 -12.09 -3.03 -10.70
N SER A 95 -10.96 -3.60 -11.12
CA SER A 95 -10.73 -5.05 -11.20
C SER A 95 -9.35 -5.44 -10.64
N PRO A 96 -9.14 -5.33 -9.32
CA PRO A 96 -7.85 -5.67 -8.71
C PRO A 96 -7.58 -7.18 -8.82
N ALA A 97 -6.32 -7.55 -9.10
CA ALA A 97 -5.90 -8.94 -8.97
C ALA A 97 -5.90 -9.35 -7.49
N LEU A 98 -6.42 -10.54 -7.20
CA LEU A 98 -6.33 -11.11 -5.86
C LEU A 98 -4.90 -11.63 -5.61
N PRO A 99 -4.39 -11.56 -4.38
CA PRO A 99 -3.16 -12.26 -4.02
C PRO A 99 -3.30 -13.74 -4.35
N GLY A 100 -2.30 -14.29 -5.06
CA GLY A 100 -2.21 -15.73 -5.29
C GLY A 100 -1.99 -16.49 -3.98
N GLN A 101 -2.05 -17.82 -4.04
CA GLN A 101 -1.66 -18.65 -2.89
C GLN A 101 -0.24 -18.29 -2.46
N SER A 102 -0.03 -18.11 -1.16
CA SER A 102 1.31 -17.97 -0.61
C SER A 102 2.14 -19.18 -1.03
N LYS A 103 3.33 -18.95 -1.57
CA LYS A 103 4.31 -20.03 -1.72
C LYS A 103 4.61 -20.60 -0.33
N ALA A 104 4.95 -21.89 -0.29
CA ALA A 104 5.54 -22.45 0.92
C ALA A 104 6.69 -21.55 1.36
N ALA A 105 6.78 -21.27 2.66
CA ALA A 105 7.98 -20.63 3.19
C ALA A 105 9.20 -21.43 2.74
N ASP A 106 10.31 -20.73 2.48
CA ASP A 106 11.55 -21.43 2.17
C ASP A 106 11.82 -22.45 3.28
N ASN A 107 12.05 -23.69 2.88
CA ASN A 107 12.45 -24.72 3.82
C ASN A 107 13.90 -24.40 4.19
N ASP A 108 14.09 -23.68 5.29
CA ASP A 108 15.39 -23.56 5.91
C ASP A 108 15.63 -24.76 6.84
N LYS A 109 16.88 -25.21 6.92
CA LYS A 109 17.26 -26.17 7.95
C LYS A 109 17.33 -25.42 9.27
N ALA A 110 16.67 -25.93 10.30
CA ALA A 110 16.84 -25.39 11.63
C ALA A 110 18.35 -25.31 11.95
N GLY A 111 18.80 -24.13 12.39
CA GLY A 111 20.16 -23.97 12.88
C GLY A 111 20.45 -24.96 14.01
N TYR A 112 21.71 -25.36 14.15
CA TYR A 112 22.10 -26.26 15.22
C TYR A 112 21.89 -25.58 16.58
N VAL A 113 21.26 -26.29 17.52
CA VAL A 113 21.19 -25.85 18.91
C VAL A 113 22.60 -25.83 19.50
N LEU A 114 22.86 -24.83 20.35
CA LEU A 114 24.14 -24.74 21.04
C LEU A 114 24.34 -25.97 21.92
N THR A 115 25.56 -26.50 21.92
CA THR A 115 25.94 -27.57 22.84
C THR A 115 26.04 -27.03 24.27
N LEU A 116 26.00 -27.91 25.28
CA LEU A 116 26.20 -27.51 26.68
C LEU A 116 27.52 -26.75 26.91
N PRO A 117 28.68 -27.16 26.34
CA PRO A 117 29.92 -26.38 26.43
C PRO A 117 29.82 -24.97 25.82
N GLN A 118 29.15 -24.82 24.68
CA GLN A 118 28.92 -23.50 24.05
C GLN A 118 28.06 -22.60 24.93
N ILE A 119 26.97 -23.15 25.49
CA ILE A 119 26.08 -22.41 26.41
C ILE A 119 26.85 -21.95 27.65
N GLN A 120 27.67 -22.83 28.24
CA GLN A 120 28.45 -22.50 29.43
C GLN A 120 29.50 -21.42 29.15
N THR A 121 30.18 -21.52 28.00
CA THR A 121 31.14 -20.50 27.54
C THR A 121 30.47 -19.13 27.38
N LEU A 122 29.31 -19.07 26.72
CA LEU A 122 28.56 -17.82 26.53
C LEU A 122 28.09 -17.23 27.86
N LYS A 123 27.63 -18.07 28.79
CA LYS A 123 27.15 -17.61 30.12
C LYS A 123 28.27 -17.07 31.02
N ARG A 124 29.51 -17.53 30.86
CA ARG A 124 30.65 -17.16 31.73
C ARG A 124 31.52 -16.02 31.18
N ASN A 125 31.11 -15.36 30.09
CA ASN A 125 31.86 -14.29 29.44
C ASN A 125 33.31 -14.70 29.10
N ALA A 126 33.50 -15.95 28.67
CA ALA A 126 34.83 -16.50 28.40
C ALA A 126 35.49 -15.81 27.19
N PRO A 127 36.84 -15.68 27.18
CA PRO A 127 37.59 -15.00 26.13
C PRO A 127 37.58 -15.73 24.78
N PHE A 128 37.21 -17.02 24.75
CA PHE A 128 37.06 -17.80 23.52
C PHE A 128 36.09 -18.97 23.74
N CYS A 129 35.55 -19.50 22.63
CA CYS A 129 34.73 -20.71 22.61
C CYS A 129 35.59 -21.92 22.22
N GLU A 130 35.73 -22.88 23.14
CA GLU A 130 36.53 -24.11 22.95
C GLU A 130 36.08 -24.91 21.71
N GLU A 131 34.79 -24.88 21.37
CA GLU A 131 34.29 -25.52 20.16
C GLU A 131 34.63 -24.75 18.88
N CYS A 132 34.64 -23.41 18.92
CA CYS A 132 35.09 -22.60 17.77
C CYS A 132 36.58 -22.79 17.49
N VAL A 133 37.40 -23.00 18.53
CA VAL A 133 38.82 -23.34 18.38
C VAL A 133 38.98 -24.70 17.70
N LYS A 134 38.20 -25.72 18.11
CA LYS A 134 38.18 -27.02 17.43
C LYS A 134 37.72 -26.94 15.98
N CYS A 135 36.77 -26.05 15.66
CA CYS A 135 36.37 -25.81 14.27
C CYS A 135 37.48 -25.18 13.43
N LYS A 136 38.30 -24.30 14.01
CA LYS A 136 39.46 -23.69 13.32
C LYS A 136 40.46 -24.75 12.85
N ASP A 137 40.59 -25.83 13.62
CA ASP A 137 41.48 -26.96 13.32
C ASP A 137 40.77 -28.07 12.50
N GLY A 138 39.60 -27.78 11.92
CA GLY A 138 38.88 -28.68 11.02
C GLY A 138 38.18 -29.86 11.71
N ALA A 139 38.12 -29.89 13.04
CA ALA A 139 37.59 -31.00 13.83
C ALA A 139 36.10 -30.87 14.18
N CYS A 140 35.36 -29.99 13.50
CA CYS A 140 33.93 -29.83 13.73
C CYS A 140 33.10 -30.79 12.87
N VAL A 141 32.03 -31.33 13.48
CA VAL A 141 31.09 -32.26 12.83
C VAL A 141 30.20 -31.55 11.80
N TYR A 142 30.26 -30.22 11.73
CA TYR A 142 29.40 -29.39 10.89
C TYR A 142 30.21 -28.71 9.77
N THR A 143 29.99 -29.15 8.53
CA THR A 143 30.42 -28.45 7.32
C THR A 143 29.41 -27.35 6.99
N PHE A 144 29.89 -26.11 6.85
CA PHE A 144 29.11 -24.99 6.31
C PHE A 144 29.00 -25.08 4.80
#